data_AF-A0A022QEC1-F1
#
_entry.id   AF-A0A022QEC1-F1
#
_cell.length_a   1.000
_cell.length_b   1.000
_cell.length_c   1.000
_cell.angle_alpha   90.00
_cell.angle_beta   90.00
_cell.angle_gamma   90.00
#
_symmetry.space_group_name_H-M   'P 1'
#
loop_
_entity.id
_entity.type
_entity.pdbx_description
1 polymer ?
#
loop_
_entity_poly.entity_id
_entity_poly.type
_entity_poly.pdbx_seq_one_letter_code
_entity_poly.pdbx_strand_id
1 'polypeptide(L)'
;NVLTDHSVRYGDVNLTLSYGRSAVANYVVPTFYQGQGTTVNAREVVETNGLQWLTAAKAVLNNGSAAVFRVDLVARPKVKLWFWYPRRKNMRVGADVEVDGSGMKMKKEDIRLKSAASEGGIRVFVMFASLLVTLLCLF
;
A
#
# COMPACT_ATOMS: atom_id res chain seq x y z
N ASN A 1 -5.95 8.25 0.41
CA ASN A 1 -5.86 8.55 -1.03
C ASN A 1 -7.30 8.59 -1.55
N VAL A 2 -7.79 9.76 -1.96
CA VAL A 2 -9.17 9.92 -2.44
C VAL A 2 -9.14 9.96 -3.96
N LEU A 3 -9.86 9.04 -4.59
CA LEU A 3 -10.05 9.05 -6.04
C LEU A 3 -11.35 9.80 -6.34
N THR A 4 -11.22 11.00 -6.91
CA THR A 4 -12.34 11.90 -7.16
C THR A 4 -13.16 11.53 -8.38
N ASP A 5 -12.59 10.79 -9.32
CA ASP A 5 -13.25 10.45 -10.60
C ASP A 5 -13.69 8.98 -10.68
N HIS A 6 -13.11 8.09 -9.86
CA HIS A 6 -13.31 6.66 -9.98
C HIS A 6 -13.70 5.99 -8.66
N SER A 7 -14.49 4.93 -8.78
CA SER A 7 -14.70 3.96 -7.70
C SER A 7 -13.74 2.79 -7.82
N VAL A 8 -13.37 2.22 -6.68
CA VAL A 8 -12.43 1.09 -6.61
C VAL A 8 -13.03 -0.02 -5.77
N ARG A 9 -13.09 -1.22 -6.34
CA ARG A 9 -13.39 -2.43 -5.60
C ARG A 9 -12.10 -3.13 -5.25
N TYR A 10 -11.82 -3.26 -3.96
CA TYR A 10 -10.73 -4.07 -3.46
C TYR A 10 -11.22 -5.49 -3.28
N GLY A 11 -10.44 -6.47 -3.74
CA GLY A 11 -10.59 -7.84 -3.22
C GLY A 11 -9.99 -7.93 -1.82
N ASP A 12 -9.79 -9.15 -1.34
CA ASP A 12 -9.11 -9.36 -0.07
C ASP A 12 -7.71 -8.75 -0.10
N VAL A 13 -7.40 -8.00 0.95
CA VAL A 13 -6.13 -7.29 1.11
C VAL A 13 -5.34 -8.00 2.18
N ASN A 14 -4.18 -8.54 1.79
CA ASN A 14 -3.30 -9.27 2.69
C ASN A 14 -2.30 -8.29 3.29
N LEU A 15 -2.26 -8.23 4.61
CA LEU A 15 -1.32 -7.48 5.40
C LEU A 15 -0.37 -8.46 6.10
N THR A 16 0.93 -8.23 5.95
CA THR A 16 1.96 -8.99 6.64
C THR A 16 2.83 -8.02 7.42
N LEU A 17 2.94 -8.27 8.72
CA LEU A 17 3.85 -7.57 9.61
C LEU A 17 5.05 -8.47 9.86
N SER A 18 6.24 -7.90 9.74
CA SER A 18 7.50 -8.61 9.89
C SER A 18 8.45 -7.84 10.80
N TYR A 19 9.28 -8.59 11.52
CA TYR A 19 10.33 -8.06 12.36
C TYR A 19 11.62 -8.81 12.03
N GLY A 20 12.66 -8.08 11.61
CA GLY A 20 13.87 -8.69 11.04
C GLY A 20 13.55 -9.53 9.81
N ARG A 21 13.82 -10.84 9.87
CA ARG A 21 13.57 -11.79 8.77
C ARG A 21 12.29 -12.62 8.94
N SER A 22 11.55 -12.42 10.03
CA SER A 22 10.41 -13.26 10.39
C SER A 22 9.10 -12.51 10.25
N ALA A 23 8.09 -13.16 9.67
CA ALA A 23 6.72 -12.68 9.73
C ALA A 23 6.17 -12.93 11.15
N VAL A 24 5.63 -11.89 11.77
CA VAL A 24 5.14 -11.92 13.15
C VAL A 24 3.62 -11.86 13.22
N ALA A 25 2.96 -11.31 12.20
CA ALA A 25 1.50 -11.30 12.12
C ALA A 25 1.05 -11.25 10.66
N ASN A 26 -0.08 -11.89 10.39
CA ASN A 26 -0.77 -11.83 9.11
C ASN A 26 -2.22 -11.47 9.37
N TYR A 27 -2.75 -10.56 8.56
CA TYR A 27 -4.15 -10.16 8.63
C TYR A 27 -4.73 -9.99 7.23
N VAL A 28 -6.00 -10.33 7.09
CA VAL A 28 -6.73 -10.19 5.83
C VAL A 28 -7.86 -9.20 6.06
N VAL A 29 -7.77 -8.03 5.42
CA VAL A 29 -8.90 -7.11 5.36
C VAL A 29 -9.86 -7.67 4.30
N PRO A 30 -11.12 -7.96 4.66
CA PRO A 30 -12.08 -8.54 3.73
C PRO A 30 -12.35 -7.58 2.57
N THR A 31 -12.72 -8.15 1.43
CA THR A 31 -13.18 -7.41 0.23
C THR A 31 -14.09 -6.23 0.58
N PHE A 32 -13.74 -5.03 0.11
CA PHE A 32 -14.51 -3.81 0.35
C PHE A 32 -14.60 -2.92 -0.91
N TYR A 33 -15.57 -2.03 -0.91
CA TYR A 33 -15.80 -1.07 -1.99
C TYR A 33 -15.52 0.35 -1.51
N GLN A 34 -14.66 1.05 -2.24
CA GLN A 34 -14.40 2.48 -2.06
C GLN A 34 -15.13 3.25 -3.15
N GLY A 35 -16.16 4.02 -2.76
CA GLY A 35 -16.90 4.89 -3.67
C GLY A 35 -16.09 6.08 -4.15
N GLN A 36 -16.55 6.70 -5.23
CA GLN A 36 -15.95 7.92 -5.78
C GLN A 36 -15.94 9.04 -4.73
N GLY A 37 -14.80 9.70 -4.55
CA GLY A 37 -14.64 10.79 -3.57
C GLY A 37 -14.67 10.33 -2.10
N THR A 38 -14.75 9.03 -1.82
CA THR A 38 -14.87 8.51 -0.45
C THR A 38 -13.58 7.86 0.04
N THR A 39 -13.43 7.77 1.36
CA THR A 39 -12.38 7.00 2.05
C THR A 39 -13.03 5.92 2.89
N VAL A 40 -12.46 4.71 2.87
CA VAL A 40 -12.85 3.61 3.75
C VAL A 40 -11.76 3.45 4.79
N ASN A 41 -12.14 3.56 6.06
CA ASN A 41 -11.24 3.37 7.20
C ASN A 41 -11.56 2.04 7.87
N ALA A 42 -10.53 1.23 8.12
CA ALA A 42 -10.63 0.00 8.89
C ALA A 42 -9.58 0.03 10.00
N ARG A 43 -9.97 -0.39 11.20
CA ARG A 43 -9.08 -0.48 12.36
C ARG A 43 -9.21 -1.85 12.97
N GLU A 44 -8.08 -2.53 13.08
CA GLU A 44 -8.01 -3.90 13.56
C GLU A 44 -6.82 -4.07 14.47
N VAL A 45 -6.95 -4.97 15.43
CA VAL A 45 -5.89 -5.36 16.36
C VAL A 45 -5.54 -6.81 16.06
N VAL A 46 -4.25 -7.07 15.83
CA VAL A 46 -3.77 -8.39 15.43
C VAL A 46 -2.73 -8.83 16.43
N GLU A 47 -2.89 -10.04 16.95
CA GLU A 47 -1.92 -10.64 17.85
C GLU A 47 -0.67 -11.09 17.07
N THR A 48 0.50 -10.84 17.66
CA THR A 48 1.77 -11.28 17.08
C THR A 48 2.12 -12.68 17.58
N ASN A 49 2.64 -13.51 16.68
CA ASN A 49 3.08 -14.87 16.97
C ASN A 49 4.60 -14.97 16.81
N GLY A 50 5.26 -15.59 17.77
CA GLY A 50 6.71 -15.86 17.71
C GLY A 50 7.62 -14.64 17.90
N LEU A 51 7.06 -13.46 18.22
CA LEU A 51 7.84 -12.26 18.52
C LEU A 51 8.27 -12.26 19.98
N GLN A 52 9.57 -12.35 20.22
CA GLN A 52 10.13 -12.16 21.57
C GLN A 52 10.19 -10.66 21.90
N TRP A 53 9.07 -10.11 22.36
CA TRP A 53 8.93 -8.70 22.73
C TRP A 53 10.02 -8.21 23.69
N LEU A 54 10.41 -9.05 24.65
CA LEU A 54 11.48 -8.72 25.60
C LEU A 54 12.83 -8.50 24.90
N THR A 55 13.15 -9.31 23.89
CA THR A 55 14.39 -9.21 23.13
C THR A 55 14.37 -7.96 22.23
N ALA A 56 13.24 -7.70 21.58
CA ALA A 56 13.05 -6.49 20.79
C ALA A 56 13.16 -5.22 21.66
N ALA A 57 12.49 -5.18 22.80
CA ALA A 57 12.54 -4.06 23.74
C ALA A 57 13.95 -3.84 24.32
N LYS A 58 14.64 -4.92 24.70
CA LYS A 58 16.04 -4.84 25.17
C LYS A 58 16.99 -4.31 24.10
N ALA A 59 16.81 -4.71 22.83
CA ALA A 59 17.61 -4.18 21.74
C ALA A 59 17.43 -2.66 21.60
N VAL A 60 16.21 -2.14 21.77
CA VAL A 60 15.93 -0.71 21.73
C VAL A 60 16.55 0.03 22.91
N LEU A 61 16.37 -0.51 24.12
CA LEU A 61 16.86 0.10 25.35
C LEU A 61 18.39 0.10 25.45
N ASN A 62 19.06 -0.95 24.97
CA ASN A 62 20.52 -1.08 25.06
C ASN A 62 21.25 -0.35 23.93
N ASN A 63 20.72 -0.37 22.70
CA ASN A 63 21.37 0.27 21.55
C ASN A 63 20.89 1.70 21.31
N GLY A 64 19.92 2.20 22.09
CA GLY A 64 19.27 3.49 21.89
C GLY A 64 18.58 3.65 20.52
N SER A 65 18.41 2.54 19.78
CA SER A 65 17.98 2.52 18.38
C SER A 65 16.57 1.95 18.26
N ALA A 66 15.73 2.51 17.39
CA ALA A 66 14.35 2.07 17.21
C ALA A 66 14.22 0.61 16.76
N ALA A 67 13.18 -0.09 17.23
CA ALA A 67 12.78 -1.37 16.67
C ALA A 67 12.07 -1.12 15.34
N VAL A 68 12.59 -1.66 14.24
CA VAL A 68 12.02 -1.47 12.92
C VAL A 68 11.15 -2.67 12.55
N PHE A 69 9.86 -2.42 12.40
CA PHE A 69 8.88 -3.37 11.88
C PHE A 69 8.58 -3.06 10.43
N ARG A 70 8.57 -4.07 9.57
CA ARG A 70 8.19 -3.90 8.18
C ARG A 70 6.77 -4.36 7.96
N VAL A 71 5.97 -3.49 7.35
CA VAL A 71 4.58 -3.76 6.97
C VAL A 71 4.52 -3.87 5.45
N ASP A 72 4.09 -5.02 4.95
CA ASP A 72 3.84 -5.26 3.53
C ASP A 72 2.34 -5.48 3.30
N LEU A 73 1.80 -4.83 2.29
CA LEU A 73 0.40 -4.91 1.85
C LEU A 73 0.35 -5.41 0.42
N VAL A 74 -0.43 -6.47 0.19
CA VAL A 74 -0.73 -7.00 -1.14
C VAL A 74 -2.24 -6.91 -1.38
N ALA A 75 -2.62 -6.19 -2.44
CA ALA A 75 -4.01 -6.01 -2.84
C ALA A 75 -4.17 -6.20 -4.35
N ARG A 76 -5.41 -6.46 -4.77
CA ARG A 76 -5.77 -6.57 -6.20
C ARG A 76 -6.94 -5.64 -6.53
N PRO A 77 -6.73 -4.31 -6.54
CA PRO A 77 -7.80 -3.36 -6.80
C PRO A 77 -8.36 -3.50 -8.22
N LYS A 78 -9.67 -3.25 -8.33
CA LYS A 78 -10.40 -3.09 -9.59
C LYS A 78 -10.98 -1.68 -9.65
N VAL A 79 -10.38 -0.85 -10.49
CA VAL A 79 -10.91 0.50 -10.78
C VAL A 79 -12.03 0.36 -11.80
N LYS A 80 -13.21 0.92 -11.55
CA LYS A 80 -14.29 0.95 -12.55
C LYS A 80 -14.00 2.08 -13.53
N LEU A 81 -13.99 1.78 -14.84
CA LEU A 81 -13.92 2.79 -15.89
C LEU A 81 -15.23 2.76 -16.67
N TRP A 82 -16.06 3.80 -16.52
CA TRP A 82 -17.38 3.94 -17.14
C TRP A 82 -18.26 2.68 -17.00
N PHE A 83 -18.21 1.76 -17.96
CA PHE A 83 -19.04 0.55 -18.04
C PHE A 83 -18.29 -0.78 -17.82
N TRP A 84 -16.96 -0.79 -17.65
CA TRP A 84 -16.20 -2.03 -17.47
C TRP A 84 -15.16 -1.96 -16.34
N TYR A 85 -14.73 -3.14 -15.89
CA TYR A 85 -13.57 -3.31 -15.02
C TYR A 85 -12.41 -3.86 -15.85
N PRO A 86 -11.30 -3.11 -16.02
CA PRO A 86 -10.11 -3.63 -16.68
C PRO A 86 -9.48 -4.76 -15.84
N ARG A 87 -8.51 -5.47 -16.44
CA ARG A 87 -7.80 -6.57 -15.75
C ARG A 87 -7.22 -6.08 -14.41
N ARG A 88 -7.32 -6.94 -13.39
CA ARG A 88 -6.78 -6.66 -12.05
C ARG A 88 -5.28 -6.44 -12.16
N LYS A 89 -4.78 -5.37 -11.55
CA LYS A 89 -3.33 -5.20 -11.33
C LYS A 89 -3.03 -5.57 -9.88
N ASN A 90 -2.03 -6.41 -9.68
CA ASN A 90 -1.52 -6.70 -8.35
C ASN A 90 -0.78 -5.46 -7.85
N MET A 91 -1.16 -4.99 -6.68
CA MET A 91 -0.52 -3.87 -5.98
C MET A 91 0.21 -4.45 -4.78
N ARG A 92 1.52 -4.21 -4.70
CA ARG A 92 2.33 -4.51 -3.52
C ARG A 92 2.97 -3.22 -3.05
N VAL A 93 2.68 -2.84 -1.81
CA VAL A 93 3.25 -1.64 -1.18
C VAL A 93 3.74 -2.02 0.21
N GLY A 94 4.73 -1.32 0.71
CA GLY A 94 5.24 -1.54 2.06
C GLY A 94 5.83 -0.29 2.66
N ALA A 95 6.08 -0.35 3.96
CA ALA A 95 6.81 0.67 4.70
C ALA A 95 7.45 0.07 5.95
N ASP A 96 8.49 0.75 6.41
CA ASP A 96 9.16 0.45 7.66
C ASP A 96 8.62 1.38 8.76
N VAL A 97 8.32 0.80 9.92
CA VAL A 97 7.71 1.44 11.08
C VAL A 97 8.68 1.35 12.24
N GLU A 98 9.18 2.49 12.67
CA GLU A 98 10.07 2.61 13.83
C GLU A 98 9.23 2.70 15.12
N VAL A 99 9.55 1.82 16.06
CA VAL A 99 8.88 1.68 17.35
C VAL A 99 9.90 1.84 18.47
N ASP A 100 9.54 2.56 19.52
CA ASP A 100 10.38 2.77 20.70
C ASP A 100 10.29 1.63 21.73
N GLY A 101 11.05 1.76 22.82
CA GLY A 101 11.08 0.77 23.89
C GLY A 101 9.78 0.65 24.69
N SER A 102 8.85 1.60 24.54
CA SER A 102 7.51 1.56 25.12
C SER A 102 6.47 0.89 24.20
N GLY A 103 6.87 0.53 22.98
CA GLY A 103 5.96 -0.04 21.97
C GLY A 103 5.22 1.03 21.16
N MET A 104 5.60 2.30 21.29
CA MET A 104 4.97 3.41 20.59
C MET A 104 5.71 3.73 19.29
N LYS A 105 4.97 4.12 18.26
CA LYS A 105 5.54 4.59 16.99
C LYS A 105 6.33 5.87 17.25
N MET A 106 7.59 5.93 16.81
CA MET A 106 8.45 7.10 17.03
C MET A 106 8.01 8.34 16.25
N LYS A 107 7.62 8.17 14.98
CA LYS A 107 7.18 9.27 14.12
C LYS A 107 5.75 9.66 14.48
N LYS A 108 5.41 10.95 14.41
CA LYS A 108 4.04 11.42 14.70
C LYS A 108 3.13 11.27 13.48
N GLU A 109 3.70 11.31 12.28
CA GLU A 109 2.99 11.26 11.01
C GLU A 109 2.48 9.86 10.67
N ASP A 110 1.43 9.81 9.86
CA ASP A 110 0.91 8.55 9.32
C ASP A 110 1.94 7.86 8.40
N ILE A 111 2.07 6.55 8.56
CA ILE A 111 2.97 5.75 7.73
C ILE A 111 2.30 5.53 6.38
N ARG A 112 2.84 6.16 5.34
CA ARG A 112 2.39 5.96 3.96
C ARG A 112 3.11 4.76 3.36
N LEU A 113 2.35 3.73 2.99
CA LEU A 113 2.88 2.58 2.26
C LEU A 113 3.24 3.00 0.84
N LYS A 114 4.43 2.63 0.37
CA LYS A 114 4.93 2.96 -0.96
C LYS A 114 5.17 1.71 -1.78
N SER A 115 4.99 1.82 -3.09
CA SER A 115 5.35 0.77 -4.03
C SER A 115 6.87 0.74 -4.19
N ALA A 116 7.45 -0.45 -4.33
CA ALA A 116 8.85 -0.62 -4.72
C ALA A 116 9.04 -0.59 -6.26
N ALA A 117 7.95 -0.50 -7.03
CA ALA A 117 8.05 -0.37 -8.48
C ALA A 117 8.60 1.01 -8.85
N SER A 118 9.53 1.06 -9.82
CA SER A 118 9.99 2.32 -10.40
C SER A 118 8.80 3.10 -10.93
N GLU A 119 8.71 4.39 -10.62
CA GLU A 119 7.74 5.31 -11.23
C GLU A 119 8.05 5.42 -12.74
N GLY A 120 7.50 4.49 -13.52
CA GLY A 120 7.59 4.54 -14.98
C GLY A 120 6.79 5.73 -15.48
N GLY A 121 7.48 6.82 -15.80
CA GLY A 121 6.89 8.02 -16.38
C GLY A 121 6.00 7.67 -17.57
N ILE A 122 4.80 8.22 -17.58
CA ILE A 122 3.85 8.11 -18.69
C ILE A 122 4.49 8.80 -19.90
N ARG A 123 5.07 8.02 -20.81
CA ARG A 123 5.69 8.51 -22.06
C ARG A 123 5.02 7.89 -23.28
N VAL A 124 3.69 7.80 -23.29
CA VAL A 124 2.93 7.35 -24.48
C VAL A 124 1.58 8.07 -24.49
N PHE A 125 1.50 9.25 -25.09
CA PHE A 125 0.23 9.80 -25.61
C PHE A 125 0.42 10.94 -26.63
N VAL A 126 1.63 11.47 -26.81
CA VAL A 126 1.88 12.55 -27.79
C VAL A 126 1.95 12.04 -29.24
N MET A 127 2.24 10.76 -29.48
CA MET A 127 2.43 10.25 -30.85
C MET A 127 1.13 9.86 -31.59
N PHE A 128 -0.01 9.73 -30.90
CA PHE A 128 -1.28 9.43 -31.57
C PHE A 128 -2.04 10.69 -32.00
N ALA A 129 -1.88 11.81 -31.30
CA ALA A 129 -2.49 13.07 -31.69
C ALA A 129 -1.88 13.62 -32.99
N SER A 130 -0.56 13.49 -33.18
CA SER A 130 0.09 13.93 -34.42
C SER A 130 -0.34 13.10 -35.62
N LEU A 131 -0.49 11.77 -35.45
CA LEU A 131 -0.88 10.87 -36.54
C LEU A 131 -2.33 11.10 -36.99
N LEU A 132 -3.23 11.43 -36.06
CA LEU A 132 -4.62 11.80 -36.35
C LEU A 132 -4.71 13.16 -37.07
N VAL A 133 -3.90 14.15 -36.66
CA VAL A 133 -3.84 15.46 -37.32
C VAL A 133 -3.27 15.33 -38.74
N THR A 134 -2.23 14.54 -38.95
CA THR A 134 -1.70 14.31 -40.31
C THR A 134 -2.68 13.55 -41.21
N LEU A 135 -3.46 12.61 -40.66
CA LEU A 135 -4.46 11.86 -41.44
C LEU A 135 -5.66 12.75 -41.82
N LEU A 136 -6.06 13.68 -40.95
CA LEU A 136 -7.12 14.67 -41.23
C LEU A 136 -6.66 15.79 -42.19
N CYS A 137 -5.36 16.06 -42.28
CA CYS A 137 -4.80 17.00 -43.27
C CYS A 137 -4.58 16.38 -44.67
N LEU A 138 -4.79 15.07 -44.83
CA LEU A 138 -4.59 14.33 -46.08
C LEU A 138 -5.89 13.97 -46.81
N PHE A 139 -7.05 14.44 -46.35
CA PHE A 139 -8.35 14.33 -47.01
C PHE A 139 -9.02 15.68 -47.22
#